data_AF-A0A0H5CLW5-F1
#
_entry.id   AF-A0A0H5CLW5-F1
#
_cell.length_a   1.000
_cell.length_b   1.000
_cell.length_c   1.000
_cell.angle_alpha   90.00
_cell.angle_beta   90.00
_cell.angle_gamma   90.00
#
_symmetry.space_group_name_H-M   'P 1'
#
loop_
_entity.id
_entity.type
_entity.pdbx_description
1 polymer ?
#
loop_
_entity_poly.entity_id
_entity_poly.type
_entity_poly.pdbx_seq_one_letter_code
_entity_poly.pdbx_strand_id
1 'polypeptide(L)'
;MRFQRAAVGAISLAVVGGGIATVAMLAPADDGRTPVSALPQPTATRPADRAAPRTPGWQVITDPTAAITYEVPPTWTLAENSESLESSSGVELGHLADFGPYLCQGAEYGRAFSGSGLTDGTTRDSAAELAAAVAADQYSDGSQTAKVTLSNPTRITRDGLNGTIVHAAAEVTADDIADRCASTKGTVVVVALTTKAGTSVVVLAADADTGSTPSAPLVTYEEVTAIAESVRPSG
;
A
#
# COMPACT_ATOMS: atom_id res chain seq x y z
N MET A 1 7.94 10.26 -20.11
CA MET A 1 7.92 8.95 -20.81
C MET A 1 6.53 8.37 -20.62
N ARG A 2 5.89 7.86 -21.69
CA ARG A 2 4.51 7.35 -21.62
C ARG A 2 4.52 5.96 -20.99
N PHE A 3 3.92 5.81 -19.81
CA PHE A 3 3.65 4.50 -19.23
C PHE A 3 2.47 3.86 -19.97
N GLN A 4 2.77 3.07 -21.00
CA GLN A 4 1.79 2.17 -21.60
C GLN A 4 1.57 1.00 -20.63
N ARG A 5 0.47 1.01 -19.89
CA ARG A 5 0.00 -0.17 -19.16
C ARG A 5 -0.50 -1.19 -20.20
N ALA A 6 0.27 -2.24 -20.41
CA ALA A 6 -0.12 -3.36 -21.26
C ALA A 6 -1.10 -4.26 -20.50
N ALA A 7 -2.37 -4.27 -20.91
CA ALA A 7 -3.35 -5.23 -20.44
C ALA A 7 -3.09 -6.60 -21.08
N VAL A 8 -2.61 -7.56 -20.29
CA VAL A 8 -2.53 -8.97 -20.71
C VAL A 8 -3.71 -9.71 -20.11
N GLY A 9 -4.72 -9.98 -20.94
CA GLY A 9 -5.87 -10.79 -20.58
C GLY A 9 -5.47 -12.26 -20.35
N ALA A 10 -5.77 -12.78 -19.16
CA ALA A 10 -5.59 -14.18 -18.83
C ALA A 10 -6.78 -15.00 -19.33
N ILE A 11 -6.54 -15.88 -20.30
CA ILE A 11 -7.48 -16.95 -20.68
C ILE A 11 -7.30 -18.11 -19.68
N SER A 12 -8.34 -18.38 -18.92
CA SER A 12 -8.42 -19.52 -18.00
C SER A 12 -8.52 -20.84 -18.77
N LEU A 13 -7.72 -21.84 -18.41
CA LEU A 13 -7.99 -23.23 -18.73
C LEU A 13 -7.91 -24.08 -17.45
N ALA A 14 -9.07 -24.49 -16.96
CA ALA A 14 -9.21 -25.45 -15.90
C ALA A 14 -8.81 -26.85 -16.41
N VAL A 15 -7.90 -27.52 -15.69
CA VAL A 15 -7.71 -28.97 -15.82
C VAL A 15 -7.89 -29.59 -14.44
N VAL A 16 -9.04 -30.22 -14.28
CA VAL A 16 -9.35 -31.17 -13.22
C VAL A 16 -8.74 -32.52 -13.60
N GLY A 17 -7.90 -33.06 -12.72
CA GLY A 17 -7.47 -34.46 -12.73
C GLY A 17 -6.86 -34.76 -11.36
N GLY A 18 -7.36 -35.68 -10.54
CA GLY A 18 -7.94 -36.98 -10.87
C GLY A 18 -6.87 -38.04 -10.56
N GLY A 19 -6.83 -38.52 -9.31
CA GLY A 19 -5.83 -39.50 -8.89
C GLY A 19 -6.15 -40.12 -7.54
N ILE A 20 -7.14 -41.02 -7.50
CA ILE A 20 -7.34 -41.95 -6.39
C ILE A 20 -6.43 -43.16 -6.66
N ALA A 21 -5.37 -43.32 -5.88
CA ALA A 21 -4.55 -44.53 -5.91
C ALA A 21 -5.00 -45.46 -4.77
N THR A 22 -5.83 -46.45 -5.11
CA THR A 22 -6.11 -47.60 -4.24
C THR A 22 -4.95 -48.60 -4.34
N VAL A 23 -4.20 -48.79 -3.25
CA VAL A 23 -3.29 -49.93 -3.11
C VAL A 23 -3.94 -50.92 -2.15
N ALA A 24 -4.48 -52.01 -2.70
CA ALA A 24 -4.86 -53.19 -1.96
C ALA A 24 -3.90 -54.32 -2.34
N MET A 25 -3.15 -54.83 -1.37
CA MET A 25 -2.55 -56.17 -1.43
C MET A 25 -2.58 -56.84 -0.05
N LEU A 26 -2.73 -58.16 -0.11
CA LEU A 26 -3.26 -59.09 0.88
C LEU A 26 -2.33 -59.38 2.07
N ALA A 27 -2.95 -59.77 3.19
CA ALA A 27 -2.35 -60.31 4.42
C ALA A 27 -1.85 -61.77 4.25
N PRO A 28 -1.07 -62.32 5.22
CA PRO A 28 -1.71 -63.04 6.33
C PRO A 28 -1.04 -62.93 7.74
N ALA A 29 -1.86 -63.30 8.74
CA ALA A 29 -1.70 -63.52 10.20
C ALA A 29 -0.30 -63.65 10.84
N ASP A 30 -0.07 -63.04 12.02
CA ASP A 30 -0.21 -63.68 13.36
C ASP A 30 0.10 -62.71 14.52
N ASP A 31 -0.28 -63.14 15.73
CA ASP A 31 -0.33 -62.46 17.04
C ASP A 31 0.80 -61.50 17.47
N GLY A 32 0.40 -60.38 18.11
CA GLY A 32 1.31 -59.55 18.90
C GLY A 32 0.82 -58.12 19.15
N ARG A 33 -0.12 -57.93 20.09
CA ARG A 33 -0.56 -56.59 20.55
C ARG A 33 0.63 -55.81 21.15
N THR A 34 1.23 -54.93 20.35
CA THR A 34 2.07 -53.82 20.83
C THR A 34 1.29 -52.52 20.63
N PRO A 35 1.18 -51.63 21.65
CA PRO A 35 0.48 -50.38 21.47
C PRO A 35 1.30 -49.48 20.55
N VAL A 36 0.75 -49.18 19.37
CA VAL A 36 1.33 -48.23 18.42
C VAL A 36 1.30 -46.85 19.06
N SER A 37 2.48 -46.31 19.31
CA SER A 37 2.68 -44.92 19.72
C SER A 37 2.19 -44.01 18.59
N ALA A 38 1.07 -43.32 18.81
CA ALA A 38 0.52 -42.39 17.85
C ALA A 38 1.50 -41.21 17.68
N LEU A 39 1.96 -40.99 16.45
CA LEU A 39 2.72 -39.79 16.09
C LEU A 39 1.87 -38.55 16.42
N PRO A 40 2.43 -37.53 17.08
CA PRO A 40 1.70 -36.30 17.35
C PRO A 40 1.29 -35.67 16.02
N GLN A 41 -0.02 -35.51 15.83
CA GLN A 41 -0.55 -34.76 14.69
C GLN A 41 -0.02 -33.32 14.76
N PRO A 42 0.41 -32.73 13.64
CA PRO A 42 0.78 -31.32 13.61
C PRO A 42 -0.44 -30.51 14.03
N THR A 43 -0.35 -29.84 15.19
CA THR A 43 -1.31 -28.81 15.59
C THR A 43 -1.34 -27.75 14.50
N ALA A 44 -2.50 -27.60 13.86
CA ALA A 44 -2.74 -26.51 12.94
C ALA A 44 -2.40 -25.19 13.65
N THR A 45 -1.34 -24.53 13.21
CA THR A 45 -1.02 -23.17 13.64
C THR A 45 -2.20 -22.30 13.24
N ARG A 46 -2.94 -21.79 14.23
CA ARG A 46 -4.01 -20.82 14.03
C ARG A 46 -3.46 -19.69 13.14
N PRO A 47 -4.12 -19.32 12.04
CA PRO A 47 -3.73 -18.14 11.27
C PRO A 47 -3.63 -16.94 12.22
N ALA A 48 -2.53 -16.19 12.15
CA ALA A 48 -2.37 -14.99 12.96
C ALA A 48 -3.63 -14.12 12.80
N ASP A 49 -4.26 -13.75 13.92
CA ASP A 49 -5.46 -12.93 13.91
C ASP A 49 -5.12 -11.63 13.15
N ARG A 50 -5.85 -11.33 12.08
CA ARG A 50 -5.72 -10.05 11.36
C ARG A 50 -5.87 -8.93 12.38
N ALA A 51 -4.96 -7.97 12.36
CA ALA A 51 -5.03 -6.82 13.26
C ALA A 51 -6.42 -6.18 13.15
N ALA A 52 -7.09 -6.01 14.28
CA ALA A 52 -8.39 -5.35 14.30
C ALA A 52 -8.22 -3.86 13.97
N PRO A 53 -9.17 -3.25 13.23
CA PRO A 53 -9.14 -1.81 12.99
C PRO A 53 -9.33 -1.06 14.30
N ARG A 54 -8.54 0.00 14.50
CA ARG A 54 -8.68 0.95 15.60
C ARG A 54 -9.85 1.90 15.34
N THR A 55 -10.07 2.23 14.07
CA THR A 55 -11.20 3.04 13.66
C THR A 55 -12.34 2.14 13.21
N PRO A 56 -13.52 2.16 13.87
CA PRO A 56 -14.64 1.29 13.52
C PRO A 56 -15.02 1.41 12.04
N GLY A 57 -15.10 0.26 11.35
CA GLY A 57 -15.48 0.18 9.95
C GLY A 57 -14.38 0.48 8.93
N TRP A 58 -13.17 0.83 9.38
CA TRP A 58 -12.03 1.02 8.49
C TRP A 58 -11.40 -0.31 8.09
N GLN A 59 -10.76 -0.30 6.92
CA GLN A 59 -10.03 -1.42 6.36
C GLN A 59 -8.59 -1.38 6.85
N VAL A 60 -8.07 -2.52 7.30
CA VAL A 60 -6.71 -2.63 7.82
C VAL A 60 -5.78 -3.12 6.71
N ILE A 61 -4.73 -2.36 6.45
CA ILE A 61 -3.65 -2.71 5.53
C ILE A 61 -2.45 -3.11 6.39
N THR A 62 -1.97 -4.34 6.19
CA THR A 62 -0.81 -4.87 6.92
C THR A 62 0.26 -5.23 5.91
N ASP A 63 1.43 -4.64 6.09
CA ASP A 63 2.63 -4.97 5.35
C ASP A 63 3.57 -5.80 6.25
N PRO A 64 3.59 -7.12 6.07
CA PRO A 64 4.41 -7.99 6.90
C PRO A 64 5.91 -7.80 6.63
N THR A 65 6.28 -7.36 5.43
CA THR A 65 7.68 -7.13 5.04
C THR A 65 8.21 -5.88 5.72
N ALA A 66 7.44 -4.79 5.68
CA ALA A 66 7.77 -3.55 6.37
C ALA A 66 7.41 -3.58 7.86
N ALA A 67 6.82 -4.67 8.37
CA ALA A 67 6.38 -4.78 9.76
C ALA A 67 5.51 -3.59 10.24
N ILE A 68 4.61 -3.11 9.38
CA ILE A 68 3.76 -1.95 9.63
C ILE A 68 2.30 -2.24 9.27
N THR A 69 1.39 -1.57 9.95
CA THR A 69 -0.04 -1.63 9.72
C THR A 69 -0.59 -0.21 9.71
N TYR A 70 -1.55 0.05 8.84
CA TYR A 70 -2.30 1.30 8.80
C TYR A 70 -3.72 1.03 8.32
N GLU A 71 -4.58 2.04 8.33
CA GLU A 71 -6.00 1.90 8.05
C GLU A 71 -6.46 2.94 7.05
N VAL A 72 -7.39 2.53 6.20
CA VAL A 72 -8.09 3.40 5.25
C VAL A 72 -9.61 3.22 5.37
N PRO A 73 -10.42 4.24 5.04
CA PRO A 73 -11.87 4.10 5.01
C PRO A 73 -12.36 3.00 4.05
N PRO A 74 -13.60 2.51 4.22
CA PRO A 74 -14.19 1.50 3.34
C PRO A 74 -14.44 1.98 1.90
N THR A 75 -14.33 3.29 1.65
CA THR A 75 -14.45 3.90 0.32
C THR A 75 -13.18 3.75 -0.53
N TRP A 76 -12.06 3.33 0.07
CA TRP A 76 -10.81 3.05 -0.62
C TRP A 76 -10.82 1.63 -1.18
N THR A 77 -10.22 1.45 -2.35
CA THR A 77 -10.07 0.14 -3.00
C THR A 77 -8.68 -0.38 -2.73
N LEU A 78 -8.56 -1.58 -2.15
CA LEU A 78 -7.26 -2.22 -1.96
C LEU A 78 -6.81 -2.87 -3.28
N ALA A 79 -5.58 -2.61 -3.71
CA ALA A 79 -4.99 -3.25 -4.87
C ALA A 79 -4.63 -4.72 -4.58
N GLU A 80 -4.31 -5.48 -5.64
CA GLU A 80 -3.77 -6.83 -5.46
C GLU A 80 -2.37 -6.78 -4.81
N ASN A 81 -2.05 -7.73 -3.94
CA ASN A 81 -0.79 -7.73 -3.19
C ASN A 81 0.48 -7.78 -4.08
N SER A 82 0.36 -8.19 -5.34
CA SER A 82 1.46 -8.21 -6.31
C SER A 82 1.71 -6.87 -6.98
N GLU A 83 0.82 -5.89 -6.80
CA GLU A 83 0.99 -4.56 -7.36
C GLU A 83 1.95 -3.74 -6.50
N SER A 84 2.91 -3.09 -7.17
CA SER A 84 3.83 -2.16 -6.55
C SER A 84 4.07 -0.91 -7.40
N LEU A 85 4.48 0.16 -6.73
CA LEU A 85 4.87 1.44 -7.33
C LEU A 85 6.29 1.78 -6.88
N GLU A 86 7.21 1.89 -7.83
CA GLU A 86 8.55 2.40 -7.55
C GLU A 86 8.52 3.94 -7.62
N SER A 87 8.85 4.59 -6.52
CA SER A 87 9.05 6.04 -6.48
C SER A 87 10.34 6.46 -7.17
N SER A 88 10.47 7.72 -7.60
CA SER A 88 11.76 8.23 -8.12
C SER A 88 12.91 8.20 -7.09
N SER A 89 12.61 8.04 -5.80
CA SER A 89 13.63 7.76 -4.77
C SER A 89 14.11 6.30 -4.73
N GLY A 90 13.59 5.43 -5.59
CA GLY A 90 13.93 4.01 -5.65
C GLY A 90 13.25 3.14 -4.58
N VAL A 91 12.36 3.72 -3.77
CA VAL A 91 11.55 2.96 -2.81
C VAL A 91 10.40 2.29 -3.54
N GLU A 92 10.32 0.97 -3.42
CA GLU A 92 9.18 0.17 -3.86
C GLU A 92 8.07 0.21 -2.81
N LEU A 93 6.88 0.65 -3.23
CA LEU A 93 5.66 0.72 -2.42
C LEU A 93 4.72 -0.40 -2.84
N GLY A 94 4.41 -1.31 -1.92
CA GLY A 94 3.36 -2.31 -2.08
C GLY A 94 2.15 -2.00 -1.21
N HIS A 95 1.27 -2.98 -1.06
CA HIS A 95 0.06 -2.90 -0.22
C HIS A 95 -0.76 -1.64 -0.52
N LEU A 96 -0.97 -1.42 -1.83
CA LEU A 96 -1.55 -0.18 -2.33
C LEU A 96 -3.04 -0.10 -2.01
N ALA A 97 -3.52 1.12 -1.82
CA ALA A 97 -4.93 1.42 -1.81
C ALA A 97 -5.19 2.70 -2.58
N ASP A 98 -6.26 2.71 -3.38
CA ASP A 98 -6.63 3.80 -4.26
C ASP A 98 -7.98 4.39 -3.88
N PHE A 99 -8.14 5.68 -4.12
CA PHE A 99 -9.39 6.39 -3.90
C PHE A 99 -9.78 7.24 -5.11
N GLY A 100 -11.09 7.29 -5.33
CA GLY A 100 -11.72 8.15 -6.32
C GLY A 100 -11.21 7.94 -7.75
N PRO A 101 -11.22 6.70 -8.29
CA PRO A 101 -10.89 6.50 -9.70
C PRO A 101 -11.89 7.25 -10.59
N TYR A 102 -11.41 7.88 -11.65
CA TYR A 102 -12.24 8.57 -12.62
C TYR A 102 -11.67 8.48 -14.03
N LEU A 103 -12.57 8.55 -15.01
CA LEU A 103 -12.20 8.57 -16.42
C LEU A 103 -12.11 10.01 -16.91
N CYS A 104 -10.99 10.34 -17.53
CA CYS A 104 -10.81 11.61 -18.20
C CYS A 104 -10.00 11.41 -19.49
N GLN A 105 -10.50 11.95 -20.60
CA GLN A 105 -9.88 11.83 -21.93
C GLN A 105 -9.53 10.38 -22.35
N GLY A 106 -10.30 9.39 -21.88
CA GLY A 106 -10.11 7.98 -22.22
C GLY A 106 -9.03 7.26 -21.40
N ALA A 107 -8.43 7.92 -20.41
CA ALA A 107 -7.54 7.32 -19.43
C ALA A 107 -8.18 7.32 -18.03
N GLU A 108 -7.76 6.37 -17.21
CA GLU A 108 -8.12 6.29 -15.80
C GLU A 108 -7.11 7.09 -14.96
N TYR A 109 -7.65 7.84 -14.01
CA TYR A 109 -6.91 8.64 -13.05
C TYR A 109 -7.40 8.28 -11.65
N GLY A 110 -6.55 8.47 -10.64
CA GLY A 110 -6.90 8.33 -9.22
C GLY A 110 -6.83 9.68 -8.51
N ARG A 111 -7.63 9.84 -7.46
CA ARG A 111 -7.64 11.06 -6.63
C ARG A 111 -6.68 10.98 -5.46
N ALA A 112 -6.43 9.78 -4.98
CA ALA A 112 -5.44 9.54 -3.96
C ALA A 112 -4.98 8.09 -4.01
N PHE A 113 -3.78 7.85 -3.49
CA PHE A 113 -3.28 6.51 -3.24
C PHE A 113 -2.51 6.46 -1.93
N SER A 114 -2.42 5.27 -1.34
CA SER A 114 -1.48 4.96 -0.28
C SER A 114 -0.65 3.72 -0.62
N GLY A 115 0.51 3.59 0.00
CA GLY A 115 1.37 2.42 -0.12
C GLY A 115 2.39 2.36 0.99
N SER A 116 2.98 1.18 1.20
CA SER A 116 4.01 0.97 2.23
C SER A 116 5.21 0.22 1.68
N GLY A 117 6.36 0.40 2.34
CA GLY A 117 7.60 -0.23 1.92
C GLY A 117 8.74 -0.07 2.92
N LEU A 118 9.93 -0.46 2.47
CA LEU A 118 11.18 -0.36 3.21
C LEU A 118 12.17 0.59 2.53
N THR A 119 13.08 1.14 3.31
CA THR A 119 14.14 2.03 2.85
C THR A 119 15.36 1.88 3.74
N ASP A 120 16.53 2.10 3.16
CA ASP A 120 17.84 1.97 3.84
C ASP A 120 18.23 3.22 4.64
N GLY A 121 17.46 4.31 4.52
CA GLY A 121 17.72 5.60 5.16
C GLY A 121 17.25 5.72 6.62
N THR A 122 17.51 6.87 7.23
CA THR A 122 16.92 7.21 8.54
C THR A 122 15.45 7.57 8.38
N THR A 123 14.62 7.42 9.42
CA THR A 123 13.20 7.83 9.34
C THR A 123 13.03 9.29 8.94
N ARG A 124 13.97 10.17 9.29
CA ARG A 124 13.93 11.58 8.93
C ARG A 124 14.17 11.79 7.44
N ASP A 125 15.26 11.21 6.93
CA ASP A 125 15.70 11.43 5.55
C ASP A 125 14.74 10.72 4.59
N SER A 126 14.40 9.47 4.88
CA SER A 126 13.43 8.69 4.11
C SER A 126 12.07 9.37 4.01
N ALA A 127 11.53 9.93 5.11
CA ALA A 127 10.25 10.62 5.05
C ALA A 127 10.32 11.89 4.19
N ALA A 128 11.42 12.65 4.29
CA ALA A 128 11.57 13.89 3.54
C ALA A 128 11.82 13.66 2.04
N GLU A 129 12.72 12.73 1.70
CA GLU A 129 13.07 12.38 0.34
C GLU A 129 11.88 11.76 -0.39
N LEU A 130 11.19 10.81 0.24
CA LEU A 130 10.05 10.14 -0.37
C LEU A 130 8.86 11.09 -0.54
N ALA A 131 8.60 11.98 0.43
CA ALA A 131 7.56 12.99 0.30
C ALA A 131 7.84 13.95 -0.87
N ALA A 132 9.10 14.35 -1.04
CA ALA A 132 9.51 15.22 -2.15
C ALA A 132 9.42 14.49 -3.50
N ALA A 133 9.94 13.26 -3.57
CA ALA A 133 9.95 12.43 -4.76
C ALA A 133 8.53 12.16 -5.26
N VAL A 134 7.64 11.67 -4.40
CA VAL A 134 6.26 11.37 -4.76
C VAL A 134 5.49 12.64 -5.15
N ALA A 135 5.68 13.75 -4.43
CA ALA A 135 5.05 15.02 -4.79
C ALA A 135 5.54 15.55 -6.15
N ALA A 136 6.82 15.38 -6.47
CA ALA A 136 7.37 15.78 -7.75
C ALA A 136 6.87 14.87 -8.88
N ASP A 137 6.88 13.55 -8.69
CA ASP A 137 6.48 12.56 -9.69
C ASP A 137 5.00 12.67 -10.06
N GLN A 138 4.13 12.88 -9.07
CA GLN A 138 2.69 12.90 -9.28
C GLN A 138 2.19 14.18 -9.95
N TYR A 139 2.87 15.31 -9.69
CA TYR A 139 2.38 16.63 -10.11
C TYR A 139 3.29 17.33 -11.13
N SER A 140 4.36 16.68 -11.57
CA SER A 140 5.23 17.16 -12.66
C SER A 140 5.18 16.22 -13.86
N ASP A 141 5.26 16.78 -15.06
CA ASP A 141 5.37 16.02 -16.30
C ASP A 141 6.32 16.72 -17.30
N GLY A 142 6.32 16.28 -18.56
CA GLY A 142 7.19 16.86 -19.59
C GLY A 142 6.83 18.29 -20.00
N SER A 143 5.69 18.82 -19.55
CA SER A 143 5.13 20.13 -19.89
C SER A 143 4.98 21.06 -18.69
N GLN A 144 4.95 20.53 -17.46
CA GLN A 144 4.85 21.32 -16.24
C GLN A 144 5.71 20.75 -15.10
N THR A 145 6.19 21.62 -14.23
CA THR A 145 6.92 21.23 -13.01
C THR A 145 6.19 21.76 -11.80
N ALA A 146 5.84 20.87 -10.88
CA ALA A 146 5.24 21.29 -9.63
C ALA A 146 6.27 21.98 -8.73
N LYS A 147 5.85 23.05 -8.06
CA LYS A 147 6.55 23.58 -6.91
C LYS A 147 6.23 22.70 -5.71
N VAL A 148 7.22 21.98 -5.20
CA VAL A 148 7.10 21.15 -4.00
C VAL A 148 7.54 21.94 -2.77
N THR A 149 6.69 21.99 -1.76
CA THR A 149 6.97 22.63 -0.46
C THR A 149 6.87 21.58 0.65
N LEU A 150 7.98 21.30 1.33
CA LEU A 150 8.03 20.35 2.45
C LEU A 150 7.76 21.02 3.79
N SER A 151 7.06 20.33 4.68
CA SER A 151 7.06 20.64 6.10
C SER A 151 8.39 20.28 6.74
N ASN A 152 8.67 20.85 7.91
CA ASN A 152 9.76 20.34 8.74
C ASN A 152 9.47 18.90 9.17
N PRO A 153 10.46 17.99 9.15
CA PRO A 153 10.28 16.65 9.68
C PRO A 153 9.92 16.67 11.16
N THR A 154 8.77 16.07 11.49
CA THR A 154 8.23 16.05 12.86
C THR A 154 8.43 14.68 13.47
N ARG A 155 9.10 14.60 14.62
CA ARG A 155 9.29 13.33 15.33
C ARG A 155 7.96 12.86 15.93
N ILE A 156 7.70 11.57 15.82
CA ILE A 156 6.52 10.91 16.37
C ILE A 156 6.92 9.63 17.10
N THR A 157 6.03 9.15 17.96
CA THR A 157 6.12 7.82 18.58
C THR A 157 4.79 7.10 18.36
N ARG A 158 4.84 5.89 17.79
CA ARG A 158 3.67 5.04 17.54
C ARG A 158 3.89 3.70 18.20
N ASP A 159 3.08 3.41 19.23
CA ASP A 159 3.14 2.17 20.00
C ASP A 159 4.57 1.80 20.47
N GLY A 160 5.34 2.80 20.90
CA GLY A 160 6.72 2.64 21.38
C GLY A 160 7.80 2.67 20.30
N LEU A 161 7.44 2.70 19.01
CA LEU A 161 8.40 2.90 17.92
C LEU A 161 8.59 4.38 17.63
N ASN A 162 9.83 4.79 17.43
CA ASN A 162 10.17 6.14 17.01
C ASN A 162 10.01 6.28 15.50
N GLY A 163 9.62 7.48 15.08
CA GLY A 163 9.44 7.76 13.68
C GLY A 163 9.45 9.25 13.37
N THR A 164 9.18 9.53 12.10
CA THR A 164 9.08 10.88 11.56
C THR A 164 7.88 10.95 10.62
N ILE A 165 7.15 12.07 10.66
CA ILE A 165 6.15 12.44 9.67
C ILE A 165 6.60 13.69 8.90
N VAL A 166 6.42 13.67 7.58
CA VAL A 166 6.65 14.81 6.69
C VAL A 166 5.42 14.99 5.80
N HIS A 167 5.03 16.25 5.59
CA HIS A 167 4.04 16.64 4.61
C HIS A 167 4.74 17.35 3.45
N ALA A 168 4.31 17.09 2.22
CA ALA A 168 4.66 17.86 1.03
C ALA A 168 3.38 18.42 0.41
N ALA A 169 3.40 19.70 0.08
CA ALA A 169 2.41 20.31 -0.80
C ALA A 169 3.02 20.46 -2.21
N ALA A 170 2.30 20.02 -3.23
CA ALA A 170 2.64 20.25 -4.62
C ALA A 170 1.67 21.27 -5.20
N GLU A 171 2.18 22.24 -5.95
CA GLU A 171 1.37 23.21 -6.69
C GLU A 171 1.97 23.44 -8.08
N VAL A 172 1.15 23.26 -9.11
CA VAL A 172 1.51 23.57 -10.50
C VAL A 172 1.07 25.00 -10.80
N THR A 173 2.02 25.84 -11.18
CA THR A 173 1.75 27.18 -11.71
C THR A 173 2.14 27.20 -13.18
N ALA A 174 1.19 26.94 -14.06
CA ALA A 174 1.38 27.03 -15.52
C ALA A 174 0.26 27.87 -16.12
N ASP A 175 0.60 28.73 -17.09
CA ASP A 175 -0.36 29.57 -17.79
C ASP A 175 -1.31 28.73 -18.68
N ASP A 176 -0.83 27.58 -19.15
CA ASP A 176 -1.61 26.56 -19.86
C ASP A 176 -1.36 25.18 -19.22
N ILE A 177 -2.36 24.63 -18.54
CA ILE A 177 -2.31 23.27 -17.99
C ILE A 177 -2.52 22.29 -19.15
N ALA A 178 -1.45 21.57 -19.51
CA ALA A 178 -1.46 20.64 -20.63
C ALA A 178 -2.36 19.42 -20.37
N ASP A 179 -2.32 18.86 -19.16
CA ASP A 179 -3.24 17.81 -18.72
C ASP A 179 -4.37 18.39 -17.86
N ARG A 180 -5.52 18.62 -18.49
CA ARG A 180 -6.73 19.12 -17.81
C ARG A 180 -7.38 18.10 -16.87
N CYS A 181 -6.97 16.84 -16.95
CA CYS A 181 -7.46 15.77 -16.10
C CYS A 181 -6.72 15.72 -14.77
N ALA A 182 -5.42 16.06 -14.76
CA ALA A 182 -4.62 16.07 -13.55
C ALA A 182 -5.01 17.21 -12.61
N SER A 183 -4.92 16.96 -11.30
CA SER A 183 -5.02 18.01 -10.29
C SER A 183 -3.81 18.93 -10.37
N THR A 184 -4.02 20.22 -10.08
CA THR A 184 -2.92 21.19 -9.99
C THR A 184 -2.33 21.30 -8.60
N LYS A 185 -2.98 20.71 -7.59
CA LYS A 185 -2.57 20.77 -6.20
C LYS A 185 -2.65 19.39 -5.56
N GLY A 186 -1.68 19.09 -4.73
CA GLY A 186 -1.61 17.83 -4.02
C GLY A 186 -1.04 17.97 -2.63
N THR A 187 -1.42 17.03 -1.77
CA THR A 187 -0.76 16.77 -0.50
C THR A 187 -0.17 15.38 -0.52
N VAL A 188 1.08 15.24 -0.08
CA VAL A 188 1.72 13.96 0.21
C VAL A 188 2.06 13.94 1.68
N VAL A 189 1.75 12.85 2.36
CA VAL A 189 2.11 12.59 3.75
C VAL A 189 2.93 11.31 3.78
N VAL A 190 4.11 11.38 4.37
CA VAL A 190 4.96 10.21 4.58
C VAL A 190 5.19 10.02 6.07
N VAL A 191 4.87 8.82 6.55
CA VAL A 191 5.15 8.37 7.91
C VAL A 191 6.24 7.31 7.83
N ALA A 192 7.39 7.57 8.47
CA ALA A 192 8.48 6.61 8.56
C ALA A 192 8.67 6.16 10.01
N LEU A 193 8.65 4.86 10.28
CA LEU A 193 8.88 4.26 11.60
C LEU A 193 10.12 3.37 11.58
N THR A 194 10.88 3.36 12.68
CA THR A 194 11.93 2.35 12.89
C THR A 194 11.29 1.08 13.44
N THR A 195 11.17 0.05 12.61
CA THR A 195 10.57 -1.24 12.94
C THR A 195 11.62 -2.35 13.07
N LYS A 196 11.17 -3.59 13.32
CA LYS A 196 12.02 -4.79 13.29
C LYS A 196 12.62 -5.08 11.91
N ALA A 197 12.03 -4.51 10.85
CA ALA A 197 12.46 -4.70 9.46
C ALA A 197 13.41 -3.60 8.94
N GLY A 198 13.66 -2.55 9.74
CA GLY A 198 14.45 -1.38 9.33
C GLY A 198 13.62 -0.10 9.37
N THR A 199 13.85 0.82 8.44
CA THR A 199 13.02 2.00 8.27
C THR A 199 11.85 1.65 7.37
N SER A 200 10.65 1.63 7.95
CA SER A 200 9.40 1.32 7.26
C SER A 200 8.66 2.61 6.95
N VAL A 201 8.11 2.72 5.75
CA VAL A 201 7.40 3.91 5.30
C VAL A 201 5.96 3.59 4.94
N VAL A 202 5.07 4.55 5.19
CA VAL A 202 3.74 4.64 4.59
C VAL A 202 3.67 5.99 3.88
N VAL A 203 3.29 5.95 2.61
CA VAL A 203 3.03 7.12 1.76
C VAL A 203 1.52 7.23 1.57
N LEU A 204 1.01 8.46 1.65
CA LEU A 204 -0.33 8.82 1.26
C LEU A 204 -0.25 10.08 0.39
N ALA A 205 -0.65 10.00 -0.86
CA ALA A 205 -0.75 11.15 -1.75
C ALA A 205 -2.20 11.38 -2.14
N ALA A 206 -2.67 12.62 -2.09
CA ALA A 206 -4.05 12.98 -2.40
C ALA A 206 -4.12 14.34 -3.13
N ASP A 207 -4.99 14.41 -4.11
CA ASP A 207 -5.36 15.65 -4.79
C ASP A 207 -6.01 16.62 -3.81
N ALA A 208 -5.59 17.89 -3.89
CA ALA A 208 -6.14 19.00 -3.11
C ALA A 208 -7.04 19.92 -3.93
N ASP A 209 -7.19 19.67 -5.24
CA ASP A 209 -8.19 20.27 -6.10
C ASP A 209 -8.73 19.24 -7.11
N THR A 210 -9.82 19.58 -7.81
CA THR A 210 -10.46 18.68 -8.78
C THR A 210 -9.90 18.83 -10.20
N GLY A 211 -8.89 19.67 -10.40
CA GLY A 211 -8.51 20.20 -11.71
C GLY A 211 -9.73 20.70 -12.48
N SER A 212 -9.81 20.37 -13.77
CA SER A 212 -10.99 20.66 -14.60
C SER A 212 -12.09 19.57 -14.51
N THR A 213 -12.00 18.64 -13.56
CA THR A 213 -12.85 17.44 -13.46
C THR A 213 -13.61 17.36 -12.11
N PRO A 214 -14.67 18.16 -11.93
CA PRO A 214 -15.32 18.38 -10.64
C PRO A 214 -16.14 17.17 -10.11
N SER A 215 -16.29 16.10 -10.88
CA SER A 215 -17.19 14.99 -10.55
C SER A 215 -16.60 13.93 -9.63
N ALA A 216 -15.28 13.84 -9.51
CA ALA A 216 -14.62 12.85 -8.67
C ALA A 216 -14.30 13.43 -7.28
N PRO A 217 -14.66 12.75 -6.18
CA PRO A 217 -14.50 13.27 -4.82
C PRO A 217 -13.03 13.45 -4.46
N LEU A 218 -12.75 14.43 -3.59
CA LEU A 218 -11.44 14.59 -2.95
C LEU A 218 -11.42 13.89 -1.59
N VAL A 219 -10.25 13.41 -1.20
CA VAL A 219 -10.01 12.98 0.18
C VAL A 219 -9.96 14.22 1.07
N THR A 220 -10.67 14.20 2.19
CA THR A 220 -10.66 15.33 3.12
C THR A 220 -9.34 15.40 3.89
N TYR A 221 -8.95 16.59 4.34
CA TYR A 221 -7.76 16.75 5.18
C TYR A 221 -7.84 15.94 6.49
N GLU A 222 -9.02 15.84 7.08
CA GLU A 222 -9.27 15.04 8.28
C GLU A 222 -9.05 13.54 8.01
N GLU A 223 -9.51 13.05 6.87
CA GLU A 223 -9.29 11.66 6.44
C GLU A 223 -7.80 11.38 6.18
N VAL A 224 -7.11 12.28 5.47
CA VAL A 224 -5.65 12.17 5.26
C VAL A 224 -4.91 12.08 6.61
N THR A 225 -5.29 12.93 7.55
CA THR A 225 -4.70 12.95 8.90
C THR A 225 -4.99 11.66 9.65
N ALA A 226 -6.23 11.19 9.65
CA ALA A 226 -6.62 9.97 10.33
C ALA A 226 -5.93 8.71 9.77
N ILE A 227 -5.74 8.62 8.44
CA ILE A 227 -4.95 7.55 7.81
C ILE A 227 -3.50 7.61 8.32
N ALA A 228 -2.86 8.78 8.25
CA ALA A 228 -1.48 8.94 8.72
C ALA A 228 -1.31 8.65 10.23
N GLU A 229 -2.32 8.96 11.04
CA GLU A 229 -2.32 8.68 12.48
C GLU A 229 -2.53 7.20 12.82
N SER A 230 -3.15 6.43 11.93
CA SER A 230 -3.38 5.00 12.11
C SER A 230 -2.11 4.15 11.95
N VAL A 231 -1.05 4.72 11.34
CA VAL A 231 0.21 4.05 11.04
C VAL A 231 0.91 3.61 12.33
N ARG A 232 1.21 2.32 12.41
CA ARG A 232 1.74 1.65 13.62
C ARG A 232 2.50 0.37 13.26
N PRO A 233 3.37 -0.15 14.15
CA PRO A 233 3.93 -1.48 13.97
C PRO A 233 2.86 -2.56 13.74
N SER A 234 3.16 -3.50 12.85
CA SER A 234 2.42 -4.77 12.79
C SER A 234 2.91 -5.69 13.90
N GLY A 235 1.99 -6.49 14.47
CA GLY A 235 2.28 -7.50 15.49
C GLY A 235 3.38 -8.50 15.10
#